data_AF-A0A8S0G243-F1
#
_entry.id   AF-A0A8S0G243-F1
#
_cell.length_a   1.000
_cell.length_b   1.000
_cell.length_c   1.000
_cell.angle_alpha   90.00
_cell.angle_beta   90.00
_cell.angle_gamma   90.00
#
_symmetry.space_group_name_H-M   'P 1'
#
loop_
_entity.id
_entity.type
_entity.pdbx_description
1 polymer ?
#
loop_
_entity_poly.entity_id
_entity_poly.type
_entity_poly.pdbx_seq_one_letter_code
_entity_poly.pdbx_strand_id
1 'polypeptide(L)'
;MNDQEISRGQFENAFNSERNRMQQQLGDQYSELAANEGYMKTLRQQVLNRLIDEALLDQYARELKLGISDEQVKQAIFATPAFQVDGKFDNSRYNGILNQMGMTADQYAQALRNQLTTQQLINGVAGTDFMLKGETDELAALVAQQRVVSWLPTA
;
A
#
# COMPACT_ATOMS: atom_id res chain seq x y z
N MET A 1 20.27 5.03 -4.04
CA MET A 1 19.79 4.73 -2.68
C MET A 1 19.14 5.99 -2.14
N ASN A 2 17.82 6.08 -2.22
CA ASN A 2 17.05 7.01 -1.39
C ASN A 2 16.34 6.10 -0.40
N ASP A 3 16.90 5.96 0.80
CA ASP A 3 16.21 5.28 1.90
C ASP A 3 14.96 6.09 2.21
N GLN A 4 13.81 5.56 1.78
CA GLN A 4 12.52 6.17 2.08
C GLN A 4 12.23 5.90 3.56
N GLU A 5 12.76 6.75 4.42
CA GLU A 5 12.59 6.65 5.86
C GLU A 5 11.11 6.86 6.22
N ILE A 6 10.50 5.86 6.86
CA ILE A 6 9.15 5.99 7.40
C ILE A 6 9.23 7.00 8.54
N SER A 7 8.81 8.22 8.26
CA SER A 7 8.84 9.27 9.27
C SER A 7 7.88 8.94 10.41
N ARG A 8 8.19 9.45 11.61
CA ARG A 8 7.31 9.32 12.78
C ARG A 8 5.88 9.82 12.47
N GLY A 9 5.75 10.94 11.74
CA GLY A 9 4.46 11.49 11.36
C GLY A 9 3.66 10.58 10.42
N GLN A 10 4.32 9.94 9.44
CA GLN A 10 3.67 8.95 8.57
C GLN A 10 3.17 7.74 9.37
N PHE A 11 4.00 7.23 10.27
CA PHE A 11 3.61 6.13 11.15
C PHE A 11 2.43 6.48 12.04
N GLU A 12 2.45 7.64 12.70
CA GLU A 12 1.36 8.11 13.56
C GLU A 12 0.05 8.28 12.78
N ASN A 13 0.11 8.87 11.58
CA ASN A 13 -1.06 9.02 10.72
C ASN A 13 -1.65 7.67 10.28
N ALA A 14 -0.79 6.72 9.90
CA ALA A 14 -1.22 5.37 9.52
C ALA A 14 -1.82 4.61 10.70
N PHE A 15 -1.21 4.74 11.88
CA PHE A 15 -1.71 4.11 13.11
C PHE A 15 -3.06 4.69 13.51
N ASN A 16 -3.23 6.01 13.48
CA ASN A 16 -4.51 6.66 13.79
C ASN A 16 -5.60 6.29 12.78
N SER A 17 -5.25 6.17 11.50
CA SER A 17 -6.18 5.71 10.46
C SER A 17 -6.67 4.28 10.73
N GLU A 18 -5.77 3.37 11.08
CA GLU A 18 -6.13 1.99 11.41
C GLU A 18 -6.98 1.91 12.68
N ARG A 19 -6.66 2.72 13.70
CA ARG A 19 -7.50 2.83 14.91
C ARG A 19 -8.91 3.30 14.58
N ASN A 20 -9.05 4.37 13.79
CA ASN A 20 -10.35 4.91 13.41
C ASN A 20 -11.19 3.87 12.65
N ARG A 21 -10.56 3.14 11.72
CA ARG A 21 -11.21 2.04 11.00
C ARG A 21 -11.71 0.96 11.95
N MET A 22 -10.89 0.51 12.89
CA MET A 22 -11.31 -0.51 13.86
C MET A 22 -12.41 -0.01 14.80
N GLN A 23 -12.37 1.26 15.20
CA GLN A 23 -13.42 1.86 16.00
C GLN A 23 -14.76 1.88 15.24
N GLN A 24 -14.74 2.20 13.94
CA GLN A 24 -15.94 2.14 13.09
C GLN A 24 -16.49 0.72 12.95
N GLN A 25 -15.62 -0.31 12.93
CA GLN A 25 -16.02 -1.70 12.75
C GLN A 25 -16.50 -2.36 14.06
N LEU A 26 -15.86 -2.05 15.18
CA LEU A 26 -16.06 -2.75 16.46
C LEU A 26 -16.96 -1.96 17.43
N GLY A 27 -17.16 -0.66 17.21
CA GLY A 27 -17.94 0.20 18.09
C GLY A 27 -17.39 0.19 19.50
N ASP A 28 -18.28 -0.01 20.49
CA ASP A 28 -17.95 0.03 21.91
C ASP A 28 -16.90 -1.03 22.34
N GLN A 29 -16.86 -2.17 21.64
CA GLN A 29 -15.88 -3.24 21.90
C GLN A 29 -14.43 -2.81 21.63
N TYR A 30 -14.24 -1.77 20.82
CA TYR A 30 -12.91 -1.22 20.57
C TYR A 30 -12.25 -0.73 21.86
N SER A 31 -13.01 -0.15 22.79
CA SER A 31 -12.47 0.45 24.02
C SER A 31 -11.82 -0.60 24.92
N GLU A 32 -12.40 -1.80 25.00
CA GLU A 32 -11.86 -2.92 25.79
C GLU A 32 -10.56 -3.46 25.18
N LEU A 33 -10.52 -3.60 23.85
CA LEU A 33 -9.32 -4.01 23.13
C LEU A 33 -8.22 -2.94 23.25
N ALA A 34 -8.57 -1.67 23.11
CA ALA A 34 -7.64 -0.55 23.20
C ALA A 34 -7.04 -0.36 24.60
N ALA A 35 -7.76 -0.78 25.65
CA ALA A 35 -7.23 -0.80 27.02
C ALA A 35 -6.13 -1.86 27.23
N ASN A 36 -6.03 -2.86 26.34
CA ASN A 36 -4.97 -3.85 26.38
C ASN A 36 -3.69 -3.31 25.72
N GLU A 37 -2.68 -2.99 26.53
CA GLU A 37 -1.39 -2.47 26.04
C GLU A 37 -0.67 -3.44 25.09
N GLY A 38 -0.76 -4.75 25.33
CA GLY A 38 -0.15 -5.77 24.48
C GLY A 38 -0.76 -5.81 23.08
N TYR A 39 -2.09 -5.63 23.00
CA TYR A 39 -2.80 -5.49 21.74
C TYR A 39 -2.39 -4.20 21.00
N MET A 40 -2.35 -3.06 21.70
CA MET A 40 -1.89 -1.79 21.10
C MET A 40 -0.44 -1.83 20.60
N LYS A 41 0.44 -2.53 21.31
CA LYS A 41 1.82 -2.77 20.85
C LYS A 41 1.86 -3.61 19.57
N THR A 42 1.08 -4.69 19.52
CA THR A 42 0.98 -5.56 18.33
C THR A 42 0.45 -4.78 17.12
N LEU A 43 -0.60 -3.97 17.32
CA LEU A 43 -1.18 -3.13 16.28
C LEU A 43 -0.15 -2.14 15.71
N ARG A 44 0.60 -1.45 16.59
CA ARG A 44 1.69 -0.55 16.16
C ARG A 44 2.72 -1.30 15.30
N GLN A 45 3.12 -2.49 15.71
CA GLN A 45 4.08 -3.29 14.93
C GLN A 45 3.52 -3.69 13.56
N GLN A 46 2.25 -4.09 13.47
CA GLN A 46 1.60 -4.44 12.21
C GLN A 46 1.54 -3.25 11.25
N VAL A 47 1.18 -2.07 11.76
CA VAL A 47 1.17 -0.83 10.97
C VAL A 47 2.56 -0.49 10.48
N LEU A 48 3.58 -0.59 11.34
CA LEU A 48 4.97 -0.33 10.96
C LEU A 48 5.44 -1.30 9.86
N ASN A 49 5.21 -2.60 10.02
CA ASN A 49 5.59 -3.61 9.03
C ASN A 49 4.94 -3.35 7.68
N ARG A 50 3.64 -3.02 7.66
CA ARG A 50 2.94 -2.67 6.42
C ARG A 50 3.56 -1.46 5.72
N LEU A 51 3.93 -0.42 6.47
CA LEU A 51 4.58 0.76 5.89
C LEU A 51 5.98 0.43 5.34
N ILE A 52 6.71 -0.48 5.98
CA ILE A 52 8.00 -0.99 5.48
C ILE A 52 7.78 -1.72 4.15
N ASP A 53 6.84 -2.65 4.11
CA ASP A 53 6.55 -3.41 2.89
C ASP A 53 6.13 -2.47 1.73
N GLU A 54 5.30 -1.45 2.02
CA GLU A 54 4.90 -0.43 1.04
C GLU A 54 6.08 0.41 0.53
N ALA A 55 6.99 0.82 1.43
CA ALA A 55 8.18 1.60 1.05
C ALA A 55 9.14 0.78 0.20
N LEU A 56 9.35 -0.50 0.52
CA LEU A 56 10.22 -1.40 -0.24
C LEU A 56 9.66 -1.66 -1.64
N LEU A 57 8.35 -1.85 -1.77
CA LEU A 57 7.70 -2.01 -3.06
C LEU A 57 7.80 -0.76 -3.93
N ASP A 58 7.63 0.43 -3.35
CA ASP A 58 7.78 1.71 -4.07
C ASP A 58 9.23 1.92 -4.53
N GLN A 59 10.21 1.66 -3.65
CA GLN A 59 11.63 1.73 -4.00
C GLN A 59 11.95 0.79 -5.17
N TYR A 60 11.50 -0.46 -5.09
CA TYR A 60 11.78 -1.46 -6.12
C TYR A 60 11.12 -1.10 -7.45
N ALA A 61 9.88 -0.59 -7.44
CA ALA A 61 9.23 -0.07 -8.64
C ALA A 61 10.01 1.09 -9.28
N ARG A 62 10.55 2.02 -8.48
CA ARG A 62 11.39 3.13 -8.97
C ARG A 62 12.71 2.63 -9.56
N GLU A 63 13.37 1.66 -8.94
CA GLU A 63 14.61 1.05 -9.45
C GLU A 63 14.39 0.42 -10.82
N LEU A 64 13.27 -0.26 -11.01
CA LEU A 64 12.84 -0.82 -12.28
C LEU A 64 12.26 0.22 -13.26
N LYS A 65 12.23 1.50 -12.89
CA LYS A 65 11.61 2.62 -13.63
C LYS A 65 10.14 2.34 -14.01
N LEU A 66 9.46 1.57 -13.18
CA LEU A 66 8.04 1.27 -13.31
C LEU A 66 7.27 2.41 -12.65
N GLY A 67 6.71 3.28 -13.48
CA GLY A 67 5.85 4.38 -13.04
C GLY A 67 4.54 4.36 -13.82
N ILE A 68 3.42 4.38 -13.09
CA ILE A 68 2.09 4.55 -13.69
C ILE A 68 1.81 6.04 -13.80
N SER A 69 1.76 6.54 -15.04
CA SER A 69 1.45 7.94 -15.36
C SER A 69 0.00 8.29 -15.04
N ASP A 70 -0.28 9.57 -14.85
CA ASP A 70 -1.64 10.08 -14.62
C ASP A 70 -2.61 9.70 -15.74
N GLU A 71 -2.13 9.67 -16.99
CA GLU A 71 -2.93 9.26 -18.14
C GLU A 71 -3.27 7.76 -18.07
N GLN A 72 -2.34 6.91 -17.63
CA GLN A 72 -2.64 5.48 -17.41
C GLN A 72 -3.67 5.27 -16.30
N VAL A 73 -3.57 6.03 -15.20
CA VAL A 73 -4.59 5.99 -14.13
C VAL A 73 -5.95 6.41 -14.68
N LYS A 74 -6.01 7.53 -15.41
CA LYS A 74 -7.23 8.03 -16.03
C LYS A 74 -7.85 7.02 -17.00
N GLN A 75 -7.05 6.41 -17.87
CA GLN A 75 -7.53 5.37 -18.79
C GLN A 75 -8.09 4.16 -18.03
N ALA A 76 -7.44 3.72 -16.96
CA ALA A 76 -7.94 2.62 -16.13
C ALA A 76 -9.28 2.98 -15.43
N ILE A 77 -9.42 4.22 -14.93
CA ILE A 77 -10.71 4.72 -14.40
C ILE A 77 -11.80 4.66 -15.48
N PHE A 78 -11.51 5.19 -16.68
CA PHE A 78 -12.48 5.23 -17.77
C PHE A 78 -12.85 3.84 -18.29
N ALA A 79 -11.93 2.89 -18.23
CA ALA A 79 -12.13 1.50 -18.62
C ALA A 79 -12.87 0.66 -17.57
N THR A 80 -13.04 1.16 -16.34
CA THR A 80 -13.69 0.42 -15.26
C THR A 80 -15.19 0.29 -15.53
N PRO A 81 -15.74 -0.93 -15.74
CA PRO A 81 -17.14 -1.12 -16.12
C PRO A 81 -18.14 -0.58 -15.08
N ALA A 82 -17.76 -0.63 -13.80
CA ALA A 82 -18.57 -0.11 -12.71
C ALA A 82 -18.84 1.40 -12.83
N PHE A 83 -17.99 2.16 -13.54
CA PHE A 83 -18.13 3.60 -13.75
C PHE A 83 -18.76 3.96 -15.09
N GLN A 84 -19.27 2.98 -15.82
CA GLN A 84 -19.84 3.19 -17.15
C GLN A 84 -21.37 3.10 -17.16
N VAL A 85 -21.99 3.85 -18.07
CA VAL A 85 -23.37 3.70 -18.52
C VAL A 85 -23.33 3.54 -20.03
N ASP A 86 -23.96 2.50 -20.55
CA ASP A 86 -23.92 2.14 -21.99
C ASP A 86 -22.49 2.05 -22.55
N GLY A 87 -21.56 1.52 -21.75
CA GLY A 87 -20.15 1.33 -22.12
C GLY A 87 -19.30 2.61 -22.15
N LYS A 88 -19.84 3.75 -21.72
CA LYS A 88 -19.13 5.02 -21.63
C LYS A 88 -19.01 5.48 -20.19
N PHE A 89 -17.86 6.05 -19.84
CA PHE A 89 -17.64 6.60 -18.51
C PHE A 89 -18.73 7.62 -18.15
N ASP A 90 -19.33 7.45 -16.98
CA ASP A 90 -20.34 8.33 -16.43
C ASP A 90 -19.84 8.93 -15.11
N ASN A 91 -19.67 10.25 -15.11
CA ASN A 91 -19.13 10.98 -13.96
C ASN A 91 -20.07 10.96 -12.75
N SER A 92 -21.38 10.91 -12.94
CA SER A 92 -22.34 10.85 -11.83
C SER A 92 -22.25 9.50 -11.13
N ARG A 93 -22.17 8.42 -11.90
CA ARG A 93 -21.98 7.05 -11.43
C ARG A 93 -20.65 6.88 -10.69
N TYR A 94 -19.56 7.40 -11.27
CA TYR A 94 -18.24 7.40 -10.62
C TYR A 94 -18.29 8.09 -9.25
N ASN A 95 -18.77 9.33 -9.19
CA ASN A 95 -18.85 10.07 -7.93
C ASN A 95 -19.82 9.43 -6.92
N GLY A 96 -20.93 8.87 -7.40
CA GLY A 96 -21.88 8.13 -6.55
C GLY A 96 -21.23 6.93 -5.86
N ILE A 97 -20.43 6.16 -6.60
CA ILE A 97 -19.70 4.99 -6.06
C ILE A 97 -18.60 5.45 -5.10
N LEU A 98 -17.83 6.50 -5.44
CA LEU A 98 -16.83 7.05 -4.54
C LEU A 98 -17.43 7.53 -3.21
N ASN A 99 -18.57 8.22 -3.27
CA ASN A 99 -19.28 8.68 -2.09
C ASN A 99 -19.75 7.51 -1.21
N GLN A 100 -20.24 6.41 -1.81
CA GLN A 100 -20.60 5.21 -1.07
C GLN A 100 -19.40 4.57 -0.37
N MET A 101 -18.21 4.66 -0.98
CA MET A 101 -16.95 4.17 -0.38
C MET A 101 -16.34 5.18 0.61
N GLY A 102 -16.89 6.38 0.75
CA GLY A 102 -16.31 7.45 1.56
C GLY A 102 -14.95 7.93 1.05
N MET A 103 -14.70 7.85 -0.26
CA MET A 103 -13.42 8.20 -0.88
C MET A 103 -13.53 9.45 -1.76
N THR A 104 -12.44 10.20 -1.86
CA THR A 104 -12.30 11.26 -2.89
C THR A 104 -11.73 10.69 -4.19
N ALA A 105 -11.87 11.45 -5.29
CA ALA A 105 -11.30 11.06 -6.58
C ALA A 105 -9.78 10.90 -6.52
N ASP A 106 -9.08 11.78 -5.80
CA ASP A 106 -7.62 11.70 -5.64
C ASP A 106 -7.20 10.48 -4.83
N GLN A 107 -7.94 10.16 -3.76
CA GLN A 107 -7.69 8.96 -2.96
C GLN A 107 -7.88 7.69 -3.80
N TYR A 108 -8.94 7.64 -4.62
CA TYR A 108 -9.18 6.52 -5.51
C TYR A 108 -8.09 6.41 -6.59
N ALA A 109 -7.74 7.51 -7.25
CA ALA A 109 -6.70 7.54 -8.27
C ALA A 109 -5.34 7.08 -7.71
N GLN A 110 -5.00 7.49 -6.47
CA GLN A 110 -3.77 7.05 -5.83
C GLN A 110 -3.80 5.56 -5.47
N ALA A 111 -4.92 5.06 -4.94
CA ALA A 111 -5.08 3.63 -4.67
C ALA A 111 -4.95 2.79 -5.95
N LEU A 112 -5.58 3.25 -7.04
CA LEU A 112 -5.50 2.59 -8.35
C LEU A 112 -4.08 2.64 -8.92
N ARG A 113 -3.37 3.77 -8.78
CA ARG A 113 -1.97 3.90 -9.18
C ARG A 113 -1.11 2.85 -8.49
N ASN A 114 -1.22 2.73 -7.17
CA ASN A 114 -0.48 1.75 -6.39
C ASN A 114 -0.80 0.32 -6.87
N GLN A 115 -2.08 -0.01 -7.07
CA GLN A 115 -2.51 -1.31 -7.56
C GLN A 115 -1.94 -1.64 -8.95
N LEU A 116 -1.92 -0.68 -9.86
CA LEU A 116 -1.38 -0.84 -11.21
C LEU A 116 0.15 -1.00 -11.18
N THR A 117 0.85 -0.25 -10.32
CA THR A 117 2.30 -0.40 -10.11
C THR A 117 2.61 -1.81 -9.60
N THR A 118 1.86 -2.31 -8.60
CA THR A 118 2.04 -3.68 -8.09
C THR A 118 1.78 -4.73 -9.17
N GLN A 119 0.72 -4.57 -9.99
CA GLN A 119 0.47 -5.49 -11.11
C GLN A 119 1.58 -5.47 -12.15
N GLN A 120 2.07 -4.28 -12.52
CA GLN A 120 3.18 -4.13 -13.45
C GLN A 120 4.45 -4.77 -12.89
N LEU A 121 4.68 -4.65 -11.59
CA LEU A 121 5.79 -5.30 -10.90
C LEU A 121 5.69 -6.82 -10.96
N ILE A 122 4.53 -7.39 -10.59
CA ILE A 122 4.28 -8.84 -10.65
C ILE A 122 4.48 -9.36 -12.08
N ASN A 123 3.95 -8.64 -13.08
CA ASN A 123 4.10 -9.02 -14.49
C ASN A 123 5.54 -8.87 -14.99
N GLY A 124 6.29 -7.87 -14.49
CA GLY A 124 7.70 -7.70 -14.80
C GLY A 124 8.56 -8.82 -14.22
N VAL A 125 8.28 -9.24 -12.98
CA VAL A 125 8.97 -10.38 -12.33
C VAL A 125 8.56 -11.70 -12.99
N ALA A 126 7.28 -11.89 -13.33
CA ALA A 126 6.80 -13.10 -14.00
C ALA A 126 7.20 -13.20 -15.49
N GLY A 127 7.43 -12.06 -16.15
CA GLY A 127 7.80 -11.96 -17.57
C GLY A 127 9.31 -11.79 -17.83
N THR A 128 10.12 -11.66 -16.79
CA THR A 128 11.58 -11.80 -16.88
C THR A 128 11.97 -13.26 -16.70
N ASP A 129 13.17 -13.63 -17.13
CA ASP A 129 13.77 -14.97 -17.10
C ASP A 129 14.00 -15.53 -15.66
N PHE A 130 13.19 -15.10 -14.69
CA PHE A 130 13.22 -15.34 -13.24
C PHE A 130 12.90 -16.81 -12.84
N MET A 131 12.86 -17.72 -13.83
CA MET A 131 12.77 -19.18 -13.66
C MET A 131 14.13 -19.87 -13.66
N LEU A 132 15.24 -19.15 -13.89
CA LEU A 132 16.57 -19.73 -13.76
C LEU A 132 17.01 -19.77 -12.29
N LYS A 133 17.01 -20.98 -11.72
CA LYS A 133 17.55 -21.32 -10.40
C LYS A 133 18.94 -20.68 -10.20
N GLY A 134 19.05 -19.61 -9.43
CA GLY A 134 20.36 -19.04 -9.08
C GLY A 134 20.35 -17.70 -8.33
N GLU A 135 19.37 -16.83 -8.55
CA GLU A 135 19.42 -15.44 -8.03
C GLU A 135 18.44 -15.16 -6.87
N THR A 136 18.02 -16.20 -6.15
CA THR A 136 17.16 -16.03 -4.96
C THR A 136 17.93 -15.43 -3.76
N ASP A 137 19.26 -15.47 -3.80
CA ASP A 137 20.11 -15.12 -2.66
C ASP A 137 20.29 -13.61 -2.50
N GLU A 138 20.24 -12.81 -3.56
CA GLU A 138 20.54 -11.36 -3.47
C GLU A 138 19.35 -10.55 -2.94
N LEU A 139 18.12 -10.89 -3.36
CA LEU A 139 16.89 -10.30 -2.79
C LEU A 139 16.64 -10.81 -1.36
N ALA A 140 16.87 -12.11 -1.11
CA ALA A 140 16.81 -12.65 0.24
C ALA A 140 17.87 -11.99 1.14
N ALA A 141 19.07 -11.70 0.63
CA ALA A 141 20.11 -10.97 1.35
C ALA A 141 19.73 -9.50 1.59
N LEU A 142 19.08 -8.82 0.64
CA LEU A 142 18.60 -7.44 0.81
C LEU A 142 17.51 -7.37 1.90
N VAL A 143 16.52 -8.26 1.82
CA VAL A 143 15.43 -8.39 2.81
C VAL A 143 15.98 -8.79 4.19
N ALA A 144 16.99 -9.67 4.22
CA ALA A 144 17.64 -10.08 5.48
C ALA A 144 18.51 -8.96 6.07
N GLN A 145 19.26 -8.22 5.25
CA GLN A 145 20.11 -7.10 5.70
C GLN A 145 19.28 -5.99 6.34
N GLN A 146 18.16 -5.60 5.73
CA GLN A 146 17.31 -4.56 6.29
C GLN A 146 16.65 -5.00 7.61
N ARG A 147 16.29 -6.28 7.75
CA ARG A 147 15.80 -6.82 9.03
C ARG A 147 16.86 -6.81 10.14
N VAL A 148 18.13 -7.01 9.82
CA VAL A 148 19.23 -6.96 10.81
C VAL A 148 19.50 -5.52 11.26
N VAL A 149 19.49 -4.55 10.34
CA VAL A 149 19.69 -3.13 10.67
C VAL A 149 18.56 -2.60 11.57
N SER A 150 17.33 -3.10 11.40
CA SER A 150 16.18 -2.73 12.23
C SER A 150 16.21 -3.29 13.66
N TRP A 151 17.10 -4.23 14.02
CA TRP A 151 17.10 -4.90 15.33
C TRP A 151 18.32 -4.57 16.21
N LEU A 152 19.19 -3.63 15.84
CA LEU A 152 20.26 -3.21 16.75
C LEU A 152 19.69 -2.25 17.81
N PRO A 153 19.61 -2.61 19.10
CA PRO A 153 19.27 -1.66 20.14
C PRO A 153 20.47 -0.72 20.30
N THR A 154 20.23 0.59 20.16
CA THR A 154 21.20 1.59 20.63
C THR A 154 21.39 1.41 22.13
N ALA A 155 22.60 1.01 22.53
CA ALA A 155 23.04 0.90 23.92
C ALA A 155 23.13 2.27 24.61
#